data_AF-A0A9E0L3T5-F1
#
_entry.id   AF-A0A9E0L3T5-F1
#
_cell.length_a   1.000
_cell.length_b   1.000
_cell.length_c   1.000
_cell.angle_alpha   90.00
_cell.angle_beta   90.00
_cell.angle_gamma   90.00
#
_symmetry.space_group_name_H-M   'P 1'
#
loop_
_entity.id
_entity.type
_entity.pdbx_description
1 polymer ?
#
loop_
_entity_poly.entity_id
_entity_poly.type
_entity_poly.pdbx_seq_one_letter_code
_entity_poly.pdbx_strand_id
1 'polypeptide(L)'
;MVATWIFGLGLIYIDGSQRLGWAFLQTPWMISKLAGIVFLTTWHHVLGAARKKYVAGTNTRTARFWKMTNELPFIAAIIMVVAVTTEFGS
;
A
#
# COMPACT_ATOMS: atom_id res chain seq x y z
N MET A 1 -8.11 3.13 5.84
CA MET A 1 -6.75 2.64 6.15
C MET A 1 -6.63 2.01 7.55
N VAL A 2 -7.31 2.52 8.60
CA VAL A 2 -7.18 1.99 9.98
C VAL A 2 -7.38 0.46 10.07
N ALA A 3 -8.50 -0.07 9.58
CA ALA A 3 -8.76 -1.51 9.61
C ALA A 3 -7.66 -2.32 8.88
N THR A 4 -7.23 -1.85 7.70
CA THR A 4 -6.15 -2.47 6.93
C THR A 4 -4.84 -2.55 7.72
N TRP A 5 -4.49 -1.50 8.45
CA TRP A 5 -3.30 -1.49 9.31
C TRP A 5 -3.44 -2.43 10.50
N ILE A 6 -4.60 -2.46 11.16
CA ILE A 6 -4.87 -3.37 12.28
C ILE A 6 -4.73 -4.83 11.83
N PHE A 7 -5.42 -5.21 10.75
CA PHE A 7 -5.35 -6.58 10.23
C PHE A 7 -3.96 -6.93 9.69
N GLY A 8 -3.30 -6.00 8.99
CA GLY A 8 -1.95 -6.21 8.46
C GLY A 8 -0.90 -6.42 9.55
N LEU A 9 -0.90 -5.56 10.58
CA LEU A 9 0.01 -5.71 11.72
C LEU A 9 -0.33 -6.96 12.55
N GLY A 10 -1.62 -7.30 12.68
CA GLY A 10 -2.06 -8.54 13.32
C GLY A 10 -1.52 -9.78 12.61
N LEU A 11 -1.58 -9.82 11.27
CA LEU A 11 -1.00 -10.91 10.48
C LEU A 11 0.51 -11.00 10.63
N ILE A 12 1.22 -9.86 10.59
CA ILE A 12 2.67 -9.82 10.82
C ILE A 12 3.03 -10.39 12.19
N TYR A 13 2.28 -10.02 13.23
CA TYR A 13 2.51 -10.52 14.58
C TYR A 13 2.30 -12.03 14.68
N ILE A 14 1.20 -12.55 14.09
CA ILE A 14 0.91 -13.98 14.07
C ILE A 14 2.00 -14.75 13.31
N ASP A 15 2.34 -14.32 12.09
CA ASP A 15 3.34 -15.00 11.27
C ASP A 15 4.74 -14.93 11.92
N GLY A 16 5.13 -13.79 12.46
CA GLY A 16 6.43 -13.60 13.12
C GLY A 16 6.58 -14.38 14.43
N SER A 17 5.49 -14.55 15.20
CA SER A 17 5.52 -15.24 16.49
C SER A 17 5.24 -16.74 16.42
N GLN A 18 4.47 -17.22 15.43
CA GLN A 18 3.97 -18.60 15.39
C GLN A 18 4.42 -19.41 14.15
N ARG A 19 4.78 -18.78 13.03
CA ARG A 19 4.93 -19.48 11.74
C ARG A 19 6.30 -19.36 11.10
N LEU A 20 6.76 -18.12 10.85
CA LEU A 20 7.93 -17.83 10.00
C LEU A 20 9.14 -17.31 10.78
N GLY A 21 8.94 -16.87 12.03
CA GLY A 21 9.96 -16.15 12.80
C GLY A 21 10.20 -14.73 12.27
N TRP A 22 10.74 -13.83 13.10
CA TRP A 22 10.84 -12.40 12.77
C TRP A 22 11.78 -12.05 11.61
N ALA A 23 12.67 -12.96 11.21
CA ALA A 23 13.60 -12.75 10.10
C ALA A 23 12.88 -12.53 8.75
N PHE A 24 11.65 -13.04 8.59
CA PHE A 24 10.87 -12.86 7.36
C PHE A 24 10.59 -11.38 7.01
N LEU A 25 10.65 -10.47 7.99
CA LEU A 25 10.51 -9.04 7.74
C LEU A 25 11.64 -8.46 6.88
N GLN A 26 12.79 -9.15 6.83
CA GLN A 26 13.94 -8.75 6.03
C GLN A 26 13.97 -9.42 4.65
N THR A 27 13.01 -10.29 4.32
CA THR A 27 12.98 -10.89 2.98
C THR A 27 12.62 -9.84 1.93
N PRO A 28 13.16 -9.95 0.70
CA PRO A 28 12.88 -8.98 -0.35
C PRO A 28 11.39 -8.84 -0.66
N TRP A 29 10.64 -9.95 -0.68
CA TRP A 29 9.20 -9.91 -0.91
C TRP A 29 8.42 -9.13 0.17
N MET A 30 8.83 -9.25 1.44
CA MET A 30 8.17 -8.58 2.54
C MET A 30 8.49 -7.08 2.55
N ILE A 31 9.75 -6.72 2.28
CA ILE A 31 10.16 -5.33 2.11
C ILE A 31 9.37 -4.66 0.97
N SER A 32 9.23 -5.33 -0.18
CA SER A 32 8.41 -4.82 -1.29
C SER A 32 6.95 -4.63 -0.90
N LYS A 33 6.39 -5.55 -0.13
CA LYS A 33 5.01 -5.45 0.37
C LYS A 33 4.83 -4.26 1.32
N LEU A 34 5.77 -4.07 2.25
CA LEU A 34 5.75 -2.94 3.19
C LEU A 34 5.90 -1.60 2.46
N ALA A 35 6.79 -1.52 1.46
CA ALA A 35 6.92 -0.33 0.62
C ALA A 35 5.60 0.00 -0.11
N GLY A 36 4.91 -1.02 -0.63
CA GLY A 36 3.59 -0.87 -1.24
C GLY A 36 2.52 -0.35 -0.28
N ILE A 37 2.51 -0.81 0.98
CA ILE A 37 1.58 -0.33 2.02
C ILE A 37 1.84 1.15 2.35
N VAL A 38 3.11 1.56 2.48
CA VAL A 38 3.49 2.97 2.72
C VAL A 38 3.05 3.84 1.54
N PHE A 39 3.28 3.38 0.31
CA PHE A 39 2.83 4.06 -0.89
C PHE A 39 1.31 4.24 -0.92
N LEU A 40 0.54 3.16 -0.72
CA LEU A 40 -0.93 3.20 -0.72
C LEU A 40 -1.49 4.09 0.38
N THR A 41 -0.87 4.08 1.57
CA THR A 41 -1.28 4.93 2.69
C THR A 41 -1.08 6.41 2.33
N THR A 42 0.10 6.75 1.79
CA THR A 42 0.40 8.10 1.32
C THR A 42 -0.56 8.54 0.24
N TRP A 43 -0.80 7.69 -0.76
CA TRP A 43 -1.70 7.96 -1.87
C TRP A 43 -3.14 8.20 -1.40
N HIS A 44 -3.62 7.42 -0.43
CA HIS A 44 -4.93 7.61 0.17
C HIS A 44 -5.08 8.99 0.82
N HIS A 45 -4.05 9.47 1.53
CA HIS A 45 -4.05 10.81 2.11
C HIS A 45 -4.00 11.91 1.05
N VAL A 46 -3.23 11.73 -0.03
CA VAL A 46 -3.20 12.65 -1.18
C VAL A 46 -4.59 12.77 -1.80
N LEU A 47 -5.28 11.66 -2.03
CA LEU A 47 -6.65 11.65 -2.56
C LEU A 47 -7.64 12.31 -1.57
N GLY A 48 -7.49 12.07 -0.27
CA GLY A 48 -8.29 12.73 0.76
C GLY A 48 -8.11 14.25 0.77
N ALA A 49 -6.87 14.73 0.62
CA ALA A 49 -6.58 16.16 0.49
C ALA A 49 -7.12 16.74 -0.82
N ALA A 50 -6.97 16.00 -1.93
CA ALA A 50 -7.51 16.40 -3.23
C ALA A 50 -9.03 16.55 -3.18
N ARG A 51 -9.75 15.60 -2.57
CA ARG A 51 -11.21 15.69 -2.37
C ARG A 51 -11.61 16.97 -1.66
N LYS A 52 -10.89 17.37 -0.60
CA LYS A 52 -11.15 18.62 0.11
C LYS A 52 -10.95 19.85 -0.78
N LYS A 53 -9.87 19.88 -1.59
CA LYS A 53 -9.61 20.96 -2.56
C LYS A 53 -10.66 21.05 -3.66
N TYR A 54 -11.15 19.90 -4.12
CA TYR A 54 -12.25 19.81 -5.08
C TYR A 54 -13.52 20.46 -4.56
N VAL A 55 -13.95 20.09 -3.34
CA VAL A 55 -15.13 20.67 -2.70
C VAL A 55 -14.96 22.18 -2.47
N ALA A 56 -13.75 22.63 -2.14
CA ALA A 56 -13.43 24.04 -1.94
C ALA A 56 -13.25 24.83 -3.26
N GLY A 57 -13.35 24.21 -4.44
CA GLY A 57 -13.14 24.87 -5.73
C GLY A 57 -11.68 25.31 -5.99
N THR A 58 -10.72 24.90 -5.16
CA THR A 58 -9.30 25.30 -5.26
C THR A 58 -8.42 24.23 -5.89
N ASN A 59 -9.02 23.18 -6.48
CA ASN A 59 -8.25 22.15 -7.14
C ASN A 59 -7.62 22.65 -8.45
N THR A 60 -6.29 22.58 -8.53
CA THR A 60 -5.50 23.00 -9.70
C THR A 60 -5.19 21.88 -10.69
N ARG A 61 -5.60 20.64 -10.39
CA ARG A 61 -5.29 19.45 -11.20
C ARG A 61 -6.45 19.07 -12.11
N THR A 62 -6.16 18.76 -13.38
CA THR A 62 -7.16 18.43 -14.41
C THR A 62 -7.81 17.06 -14.21
N ALA A 63 -9.01 16.85 -14.76
CA ALA A 63 -9.69 15.56 -14.73
C ALA A 63 -8.86 14.42 -15.35
N ARG A 64 -8.07 14.71 -16.41
CA ARG A 64 -7.16 13.74 -17.03
C ARG A 64 -6.10 13.25 -16.05
N PHE A 65 -5.52 14.14 -15.24
CA PHE A 65 -4.54 13.77 -14.21
C PHE A 65 -5.11 12.74 -13.24
N TRP A 66 -6.32 12.97 -12.72
CA TRP A 66 -6.95 12.06 -11.74
C TRP A 66 -7.38 10.72 -12.33
N LYS A 67 -7.78 10.70 -13.60
CA LYS A 67 -8.03 9.44 -14.31
C LYS A 67 -6.75 8.62 -14.48
N MET A 68 -5.65 9.27 -14.88
CA MET A 68 -4.37 8.59 -15.09
C MET A 68 -3.78 8.02 -13.80
N THR A 69 -3.92 8.74 -12.68
CA THR A 69 -3.35 8.32 -11.41
C THR A 69 -4.19 7.27 -10.67
N ASN A 70 -5.40 6.98 -11.15
CA ASN A 70 -6.28 5.97 -10.56
C ASN A 70 -5.73 4.53 -10.68
N GLU A 71 -4.82 4.30 -11.63
CA GLU A 71 -4.18 2.99 -11.83
C GLU A 71 -2.99 2.76 -10.89
N LEU A 72 -2.46 3.81 -10.24
CA LEU A 72 -1.30 3.68 -9.35
C LEU A 72 -1.52 2.69 -8.19
N PRO A 73 -2.68 2.69 -7.48
CA PRO A 73 -2.96 1.70 -6.46
C PRO A 73 -3.01 0.27 -7.00
N PHE A 74 -3.51 0.09 -8.22
CA PHE A 74 -3.64 -1.21 -8.84
C PHE A 74 -2.26 -1.78 -9.25
N ILE A 75 -1.39 -0.94 -9.81
CA ILE A 75 0.00 -1.31 -10.10
C ILE A 75 0.72 -1.73 -8.81
N ALA A 76 0.57 -0.96 -7.73
CA ALA A 76 1.12 -1.33 -6.43
C ALA A 76 0.56 -2.67 -5.91
N ALA A 77 -0.74 -2.92 -6.10
CA ALA A 77 -1.38 -4.19 -5.74
C ALA A 77 -0.77 -5.38 -6.48
N ILE A 78 -0.58 -5.27 -7.80
CA ILE A 78 0.05 -6.33 -8.61
C ILE A 78 1.44 -6.65 -8.08
N ILE A 79 2.28 -5.63 -7.86
CA ILE A 79 3.64 -5.81 -7.35
C ILE A 79 3.62 -6.55 -6.01
N MET A 80 2.75 -6.13 -5.08
CA MET A 80 2.65 -6.75 -3.76
C MET A 80 2.14 -8.21 -3.81
N VAL A 81 1.18 -8.51 -4.69
CA VAL A 81 0.64 -9.87 -4.86
C VAL A 81 1.67 -10.79 -5.50
N VAL A 82 2.34 -10.35 -6.57
CA VAL A 82 3.42 -11.11 -7.20
C VAL A 82 4.53 -11.34 -6.19
N ALA A 83 4.94 -10.32 -5.44
CA ALA A 83 5.97 -10.41 -4.41
C ALA A 83 5.70 -11.55 -3.42
N VAL A 84 4.53 -11.56 -2.79
CA VAL A 84 4.19 -12.58 -1.79
C VAL A 84 3.92 -13.96 -2.40
N THR A 85 3.41 -14.03 -3.62
CA THR A 85 3.06 -15.32 -4.25
C THR A 85 4.29 -16.08 -4.73
N THR A 86 5.31 -15.36 -5.21
CA THR A 86 6.57 -15.97 -5.65
C THR A 86 7.59 -16.10 -4.52
N GLU A 87 7.31 -15.47 -3.37
CA GLU A 87 8.23 -15.34 -2.23
C GLU A 87 9.64 -14.92 -2.67
N PHE A 88 9.76 -14.07 -3.69
CA PHE A 88 11.06 -13.87 -4.35
C PHE A 88 12.17 -13.47 -3.35
N GLY A 89 13.34 -14.10 -3.51
CA GLY A 89 14.49 -13.86 -2.65
C GLY A 89 14.35 -14.40 -1.22
N SER A 90 13.39 -15.30 -0.97
CA SER A 90 13.33 -16.15 0.24
C SER A 90 14.28 -17.34 0.15
#